data_AF-A0A7Y2A1S1-F1
#
_entry.id   AF-A0A7Y2A1S1-F1
#
_cell.length_a   1.000
_cell.length_b   1.000
_cell.length_c   1.000
_cell.angle_alpha   90.00
_cell.angle_beta   90.00
_cell.angle_gamma   90.00
#
_symmetry.space_group_name_H-M   'P 1'
#
loop_
_entity.id
_entity.type
_entity.pdbx_description
1 polymer ?
#
loop_
_entity_poly.entity_id
_entity_poly.type
_entity_poly.pdbx_seq_one_letter_code
_entity_poly.pdbx_strand_id
1 'polypeptide(L)' 'MSSPELQVYYDRPCRFKLKSGKMVYGVIWVYRDQLIFTSVESYKSLNKEQIAEEMISDLTLISKEDIIGAELIPAMAS' A
#
# COMPACT_ATOMS: atom_id res chain seq x y z
N MET A 1 8.92 -7.06 9.27
CA MET A 1 10.06 -7.38 8.37
C MET A 1 9.74 -6.89 6.96
N SER A 2 10.37 -5.80 6.56
CA SER A 2 10.26 -5.16 5.25
C SER A 2 10.66 -6.13 4.14
N SER A 3 9.82 -6.29 3.11
CA SER A 3 10.18 -7.08 1.93
C SER A 3 11.05 -6.21 1.01
N PRO A 4 12.35 -6.52 0.81
CA PRO A 4 13.24 -5.70 -0.02
C PRO A 4 12.69 -5.49 -1.44
N GLU A 5 12.03 -6.52 -1.96
CA GLU A 5 11.41 -6.54 -3.29
C GLU A 5 10.25 -5.54 -3.44
N LEU A 6 9.57 -5.23 -2.33
CA LEU A 6 8.43 -4.32 -2.36
C LEU A 6 8.81 -2.85 -2.09
N GLN A 7 10.04 -2.58 -1.63
CA GLN A 7 10.47 -1.24 -1.23
C GLN A 7 10.34 -0.21 -2.36
N VAL A 8 10.56 -0.61 -3.61
CA VAL A 8 10.43 0.28 -4.77
C VAL A 8 8.99 0.77 -5.02
N TYR A 9 8.00 0.06 -4.47
CA TYR A 9 6.57 0.33 -4.59
C TYR A 9 5.99 1.03 -3.34
N TYR A 10 6.77 1.16 -2.26
CA TYR A 10 6.31 1.82 -1.05
C TYR A 10 5.99 3.28 -1.32
N ASP A 11 4.94 3.77 -0.67
CA ASP A 11 4.54 5.18 -0.67
C ASP A 11 4.23 5.73 -2.08
N ARG A 12 3.97 4.84 -3.06
CA ARG A 12 3.72 5.16 -4.46
C ARG A 12 2.43 4.52 -4.97
N PRO A 13 1.67 5.20 -5.85
CA PRO A 13 0.54 4.60 -6.53
C PRO A 13 0.97 3.41 -7.39
N CYS A 14 0.39 2.25 -7.10
CA CYS A 14 0.73 1.01 -7.75
C CYS A 14 -0.53 0.19 -8.08
N ARG A 15 -0.36 -0.68 -9.07
CA ARG A 15 -1.28 -1.78 -9.37
C ARG A 15 -0.67 -3.07 -8.83
N PHE A 16 -1.39 -3.77 -7.98
CA PHE A 16 -0.96 -5.05 -7.39
C PHE A 16 -1.81 -6.20 -7.91
N LYS A 17 -1.16 -7.30 -8.26
CA LYS A 17 -1.79 -8.58 -8.58
C LYS A 17 -1.72 -9.48 -7.36
N LEU A 18 -2.88 -9.96 -6.91
CA LEU A 18 -2.97 -10.87 -5.77
C LEU A 18 -2.98 -12.34 -6.19
N LYS A 19 -2.62 -13.25 -5.30
CA LYS A 19 -2.71 -14.72 -5.48
C LYS A 19 -4.10 -15.18 -5.90
N SER A 20 -5.14 -14.49 -5.42
CA SER A 20 -6.54 -14.74 -5.80
C SER A 20 -6.86 -14.41 -7.26
N GLY A 21 -5.94 -13.79 -8.00
CA GLY A 21 -6.16 -13.27 -9.35
C GLY A 21 -6.78 -11.87 -9.37
N LYS A 22 -7.19 -11.33 -8.22
CA LYS A 22 -7.71 -9.96 -8.11
C LYS A 22 -6.60 -8.94 -8.36
N MET A 23 -6.96 -7.88 -9.09
CA MET A 23 -6.12 -6.68 -9.24
C MET A 23 -6.62 -5.61 -8.27
N VAL A 24 -5.72 -4.99 -7.51
CA VAL A 24 -6.03 -3.89 -6.60
C VAL A 24 -5.15 -2.68 -6.92
N TYR A 25 -5.70 -1.49 -6.72
CA TYR A 25 -5.07 -0.21 -7.05
C TYR A 25 -4.97 0.62 -5.78
N GLY A 26 -3.77 1.05 -5.42
CA GLY A 26 -3.57 1.78 -4.18
C GLY A 26 -2.10 2.02 -3.87
N VAL A 27 -1.83 2.29 -2.60
CA VAL A 27 -0.49 2.53 -2.06
C VAL A 27 -0.25 1.53 -0.94
N ILE A 28 0.89 0.85 -1.00
CA ILE A 28 1.40 0.11 0.15
C ILE A 28 2.42 0.97 0.90
N TRP A 29 2.41 0.90 2.22
CA TRP A 29 3.34 1.64 3.08
C TRP A 29 3.56 0.88 4.39
N VAL A 30 4.57 1.28 5.16
CA VAL A 30 4.93 0.60 6.41
C VAL A 30 4.58 1.48 7.60
N TYR A 31 3.85 0.92 8.58
CA TYR A 31 3.58 1.54 9.87
C TYR A 31 3.90 0.56 10.99
N ARG A 32 4.80 0.94 11.92
CA ARG A 32 5.23 0.07 13.05
C ARG A 32 5.49 -1.38 12.62
N ASP A 33 6.29 -1.57 11.57
CA ASP A 33 6.64 -2.86 10.95
C ASP A 33 5.52 -3.65 10.24
N GLN A 34 4.32 -3.08 10.11
CA GLN A 34 3.20 -3.67 9.38
C GLN A 34 3.10 -3.09 7.97
N LEU A 35 2.82 -3.94 6.98
CA LEU A 35 2.54 -3.53 5.62
C LEU A 35 1.05 -3.21 5.48
N ILE A 36 0.76 -1.94 5.21
CA ILE A 36 -0.60 -1.43 5.09
C ILE A 36 -0.89 -1.15 3.62
N PHE A 37 -2.09 -1.49 3.16
CA PHE A 37 -2.61 -1.09 1.87
C PHE A 37 -3.74 -0.08 2.04
N THR A 38 -3.76 0.96 1.23
CA THR A 38 -4.82 1.95 1.22
C THR A 38 -5.04 2.52 -0.17
N SER A 39 -6.16 3.21 -0.38
CA SER A 39 -6.41 3.92 -1.64
C SER A 39 -5.42 5.08 -1.80
N VAL A 40 -5.21 5.54 -3.04
CA VAL A 40 -4.34 6.70 -3.31
C VAL A 40 -4.87 7.96 -2.65
N GLU A 41 -6.19 8.17 -2.63
CA GLU A 41 -6.82 9.36 -2.04
C GLU A 41 -6.71 9.36 -0.52
N SER A 42 -6.98 8.21 0.10
CA SER A 42 -6.80 8.01 1.54
C SER A 42 -5.34 8.28 1.90
N TYR A 43 -4.39 7.69 1.17
CA TYR A 43 -2.96 7.89 1.40
C TYR A 43 -2.53 9.37 1.33
N LYS A 44 -3.03 10.13 0.35
CA LYS A 44 -2.75 11.57 0.23
C LYS A 44 -3.32 12.40 1.39
N SER A 45 -4.41 11.93 1.99
CA SER A 45 -5.09 12.61 3.11
C SER A 45 -4.53 12.19 4.47
N LEU A 46 -3.67 11.17 4.52
CA LEU A 46 -3.06 10.69 5.77
C LEU A 46 -2.01 11.68 6.26
N ASN A 47 -2.20 12.17 7.49
CA ASN A 47 -1.13 12.78 8.26
C ASN A 47 -0.39 11.68 9.03
N LYS A 48 0.72 11.19 8.47
CA LYS A 48 1.50 10.06 9.02
C LYS A 48 2.00 10.27 10.45
N GLU A 49 2.19 11.52 10.88
CA GLU A 49 2.65 11.87 12.23
C GLU A 49 1.53 11.77 13.28
N GLN A 50 0.28 11.78 12.85
CA GLN A 50 -0.91 11.78 13.73
C GLN A 50 -1.72 10.49 13.61
N ILE A 51 -1.19 9.44 12.98
CA ILE A 51 -1.91 8.17 12.83
C ILE A 51 -2.04 7.52 14.21
N ALA A 52 -3.24 7.61 14.77
CA ALA A 52 -3.61 6.82 15.94
C ALA A 52 -3.72 5.34 15.52
N GLU A 53 -3.38 4.44 16.44
CA GLU A 53 -3.47 2.99 16.23
C GLU A 53 -4.88 2.55 15.84
N GLU A 54 -5.89 3.25 16.36
CA GLU A 54 -7.30 3.03 16.06
C GLU A 54 -7.64 3.26 14.57
N MET A 55 -6.97 4.22 13.92
CA MET A 55 -7.15 4.52 12.49
C MET A 55 -6.56 3.45 11.56
N ILE A 56 -5.64 2.60 12.06
CA ILE A 56 -5.09 1.48 11.29
C ILE A 56 -6.13 0.38 11.11
N SER A 57 -7.06 0.22 12.06
CA SER A 57 -8.11 -0.82 12.04
C SER A 57 -9.02 -0.70 10.82
N ASP A 58 -9.23 0.53 10.33
CA ASP A 58 -10.03 0.82 9.14
C ASP A 58 -9.24 0.69 7.82
N LEU A 59 -7.92 0.50 7.91
CA LEU A 59 -7.07 0.29 6.73
C LEU A 59 -7.04 -1.18 6.34
N THR A 60 -6.93 -1.43 5.03
CA THR A 60 -6.87 -2.80 4.54
C THR A 60 -5.48 -3.36 4.77
N LEU A 61 -5.36 -4.31 5.69
CA LEU A 61 -4.18 -5.13 5.82
C LEU A 61 -4.11 -6.06 4.60
N ILE A 62 -3.08 -5.88 3.76
CA ILE A 62 -2.74 -6.85 2.72
C ILE A 62 -1.52 -7.62 3.18
N SER A 63 -1.62 -8.94 3.18
CA SER A 63 -0.45 -9.78 3.39
C SER A 63 0.51 -9.61 2.23
N LYS A 64 1.78 -9.32 2.54
CA LYS A 64 2.86 -9.30 1.55
C LYS A 64 2.89 -10.58 0.70
N GLU A 65 2.51 -11.71 1.30
CA GLU A 65 2.58 -13.02 0.67
C GLU A 65 1.47 -13.20 -0.37
N ASP A 66 0.42 -12.38 -0.33
CA ASP A 66 -0.65 -12.42 -1.31
C ASP A 66 -0.29 -11.63 -2.57
N ILE A 67 0.70 -10.76 -2.52
CA ILE A 67 1.14 -9.96 -3.69
C ILE A 67 2.08 -10.81 -4.55
N ILE A 68 1.66 -11.10 -5.78
CA ILE A 68 2.44 -11.86 -6.77
C ILE A 68 2.92 -11.02 -7.95
N GLY A 69 2.57 -9.73 -7.96
CA GLY A 69 3.05 -8.77 -8.96
C GLY A 69 2.70 -7.33 -8.56
N ALA A 70 3.57 -6.39 -8.92
CA ALA A 70 3.40 -4.97 -8.63
C ALA A 70 3.95 -4.12 -9.78
N GLU A 71 3.20 -3.09 -10.16
CA GLU A 71 3.56 -2.15 -11.21
C GLU A 71 3.31 -0.72 -10.75
N LEU A 72 4.28 0.16 -10.95
CA LEU A 72 4.10 1.59 -10.70
C LEU A 72 3.10 2.15 -11.71
N ILE A 73 2.11 2.89 -11.21
CA ILE A 73 1.20 3.63 -12.08
C ILE A 73 1.90 4.95 -12.41
N PRO A 74 2.13 5.27 -13.70
CA PRO A 74 2.69 6.55 -14.08
C PRO A 74 1.85 7.67 -13.47
N ALA A 75 2.48 8.68 -12.88
CA ALA A 75 1.77 9.90 -12.54
C ALA A 75 1.11 10.38 -13.83
N MET A 76 -0.23 10.34 -13.89
CA MET A 76 -0.94 10.96 -15.01
C MET A 76 -0.52 12.42 -15.01
N ALA A 77 0.20 12.83 -16.05
CA ALA A 77 0.54 14.22 -16.30
C ALA A 77 -0.76 15.01 -16.21
N SER A 78 -0.88 15.80 -15.15
CA SER A 78 -1.97 16.77 -14.97
C SER A 78 -1.56 18.07 -15.65
#